data_AF-A0A1G1CL70-F1
#
_entry.id   AF-A0A1G1CL70-F1
#
_cell.length_a   1.000
_cell.length_b   1.000
_cell.length_c   1.000
_cell.angle_alpha   90.00
_cell.angle_beta   90.00
_cell.angle_gamma   90.00
#
_symmetry.space_group_name_H-M   'P 1'
#
loop_
_entity.id
_entity.type
_entity.pdbx_description
1 polymer ?
#
loop_
_entity_poly.entity_id
_entity_poly.type
_entity_poly.pdbx_seq_one_letter_code
_entity_poly.pdbx_strand_id
1 'polypeptide(L)'
;MPKVKPTLNQADLSLLKVIFATKADLKDFTTKADLKVYATKADLKRLASKKDMLVLKQQIEQLEITISQTIALPLQNHEQRLTRIEKHLALTPAS
;
A
#
# COMPACT_ATOMS: atom_id res chain seq x y z
N MET A 1 44.73 -51.70 -26.33
CA MET A 1 45.17 -51.12 -25.05
C MET A 1 44.02 -51.21 -24.05
N PRO A 2 44.20 -51.87 -22.90
CA PRO A 2 43.17 -51.89 -21.86
C PRO A 2 42.96 -50.46 -21.34
N LYS A 3 41.70 -49.98 -21.33
CA LYS A 3 41.36 -48.69 -20.75
C LYS A 3 41.39 -48.83 -19.23
N VAL A 4 42.42 -48.29 -18.59
CA VAL A 4 42.50 -48.18 -17.13
C VAL A 4 41.47 -47.13 -16.70
N LYS A 5 40.53 -47.52 -15.82
CA LYS A 5 39.57 -46.57 -15.24
C LYS A 5 40.32 -45.65 -14.27
N PRO A 6 40.14 -44.33 -14.33
CA PRO A 6 40.71 -43.41 -13.34
C PRO A 6 40.24 -43.80 -11.94
N THR A 7 41.17 -43.87 -10.99
CA THR A 7 40.89 -44.11 -9.56
C THR A 7 41.41 -42.95 -8.74
N LEU A 8 40.59 -42.49 -7.79
CA LEU A 8 40.95 -41.45 -6.84
C LEU A 8 41.85 -42.03 -5.75
N ASN A 9 42.90 -41.29 -5.38
CA ASN A 9 43.74 -41.60 -4.24
C ASN A 9 43.18 -40.97 -2.94
N GLN A 10 43.82 -41.26 -1.80
CA GLN A 10 43.36 -40.75 -0.50
C GLN A 10 43.44 -39.22 -0.35
N ALA A 11 44.40 -38.58 -1.00
CA ALA A 11 44.53 -37.12 -1.00
C ALA A 11 43.37 -36.49 -1.79
N ASP A 12 43.01 -37.07 -2.94
CA ASP A 12 41.86 -36.64 -3.74
C ASP A 12 40.55 -36.75 -2.93
N LEU A 13 40.36 -37.87 -2.23
CA LEU A 13 39.20 -38.11 -1.36
C LEU A 13 39.15 -37.14 -0.16
N SER A 14 40.31 -36.75 0.37
CA SER A 14 40.39 -35.82 1.51
C SER A 14 40.06 -34.40 1.09
N LEU A 15 40.56 -33.98 -0.08
CA LEU A 15 40.25 -32.67 -0.67
C LEU A 15 38.75 -32.55 -0.99
N LEU A 16 38.14 -33.62 -1.53
CA LEU A 16 36.72 -33.64 -1.88
C LEU A 16 35.81 -33.36 -0.67
N LYS A 17 36.14 -33.91 0.50
CA LYS A 17 35.38 -33.72 1.75
C LYS A 17 35.39 -32.28 2.27
N VAL A 18 36.41 -31.51 1.92
CA VAL A 18 36.54 -30.10 2.32
C VAL A 18 35.92 -29.17 1.29
N ILE A 19 35.90 -29.56 0.01
CA ILE A 19 35.38 -28.73 -1.08
C ILE A 19 33.87 -28.86 -1.27
N PHE A 20 33.31 -30.06 -1.14
CA PHE A 20 31.89 -30.28 -1.42
C PHE A 20 31.02 -29.97 -0.22
N ALA A 21 29.97 -29.17 -0.47
CA ALA A 21 28.89 -29.00 0.49
C ALA A 21 28.17 -30.33 0.74
N THR A 22 27.85 -30.56 2.01
CA THR A 22 27.09 -31.69 2.53
C THR A 22 25.62 -31.31 2.68
N LYS A 23 24.78 -32.31 2.96
CA LYS A 23 23.36 -32.07 3.30
C LYS A 23 23.21 -31.24 4.58
N ALA A 24 24.16 -31.31 5.51
CA ALA A 24 24.12 -30.52 6.73
C ALA A 24 24.32 -29.03 6.42
N ASP A 25 25.21 -28.70 5.50
CA ASP A 25 25.51 -27.32 5.07
C ASP A 25 24.29 -26.63 4.40
N LEU A 26 23.35 -27.42 3.87
CA LEU A 26 22.15 -26.92 3.21
C LEU A 26 20.93 -26.76 4.13
N LYS A 27 20.97 -27.24 5.39
CA LYS A 27 19.79 -27.25 6.28
C LYS A 27 19.28 -25.85 6.63
N ASP A 28 20.16 -24.87 6.67
CA ASP A 28 19.82 -23.48 7.03
C ASP A 28 19.34 -22.67 5.82
N PHE A 29 19.44 -23.22 4.60
CA PHE A 29 18.97 -22.57 3.39
C PHE A 29 17.51 -22.87 3.12
N THR A 30 16.73 -21.84 2.82
CA THR A 30 15.36 -21.98 2.34
C THR A 30 15.34 -22.49 0.89
N THR A 31 14.28 -23.24 0.57
CA THR A 31 14.03 -23.76 -0.77
C THR A 31 13.27 -22.74 -1.63
N LYS A 32 13.27 -22.96 -2.95
CA LYS A 32 12.45 -22.15 -3.88
C LYS A 32 10.94 -22.25 -3.58
N ALA A 33 10.49 -23.35 -2.98
CA ALA A 33 9.09 -23.51 -2.62
C ALA A 33 8.70 -22.58 -1.47
N ASP A 34 9.60 -22.40 -0.50
CA ASP A 34 9.38 -21.54 0.68
C ASP A 34 9.20 -20.07 0.27
N LEU A 35 9.78 -19.64 -0.85
CA LEU A 35 9.67 -18.26 -1.33
C LEU A 35 8.34 -17.94 -2.05
N LYS A 36 7.54 -18.94 -2.44
CA LYS A 36 6.32 -18.72 -3.23
C LYS A 36 5.20 -17.97 -2.51
N VAL A 37 5.24 -17.94 -1.18
CA VAL A 37 4.21 -17.28 -0.36
C VAL A 37 4.42 -15.77 -0.22
N TYR A 38 5.59 -15.26 -0.61
CA TYR A 38 5.93 -13.86 -0.43
C TYR A 38 5.46 -13.02 -1.62
N ALA A 39 4.86 -11.86 -1.31
CA ALA A 39 4.52 -10.86 -2.32
C ALA A 39 5.78 -10.29 -2.98
N THR A 40 5.69 -10.02 -4.27
CA THR A 40 6.73 -9.37 -5.07
C THR A 40 6.52 -7.86 -5.13
N LYS A 41 7.55 -7.13 -5.56
CA LYS A 41 7.43 -5.68 -5.81
C LYS A 41 6.37 -5.35 -6.87
N ALA A 42 6.10 -6.26 -7.80
CA ALA A 42 5.08 -6.06 -8.83
C ALA A 42 3.66 -6.08 -8.22
N ASP A 43 3.42 -6.95 -7.24
CA ASP A 43 2.14 -7.07 -6.54
C ASP A 43 1.77 -5.78 -5.80
N LEU A 44 2.78 -5.07 -5.28
CA LEU A 44 2.60 -3.82 -4.53
C LEU A 44 2.31 -2.59 -5.39
N LYS A 45 2.51 -2.64 -6.72
CA LYS A 45 2.38 -1.46 -7.61
C LYS A 45 0.97 -0.88 -7.66
N ARG A 46 -0.06 -1.68 -7.34
CA ARG A 46 -1.48 -1.27 -7.42
C ARG A 46 -2.02 -0.75 -6.09
N LEU A 47 -1.25 -0.81 -5.02
CA LEU A 47 -1.70 -0.39 -3.71
C LEU A 47 -1.68 1.14 -3.61
N ALA A 48 -2.76 1.70 -3.07
CA ALA A 48 -2.80 3.12 -2.72
C ALA A 48 -1.71 3.44 -1.69
N SER A 49 -1.05 4.56 -1.89
CA SER A 49 -0.01 5.08 -1.02
C SER A 49 -0.57 6.07 0.00
N LYS A 50 0.23 6.38 1.02
CA LYS A 50 -0.08 7.45 1.97
C LYS A 50 -0.26 8.81 1.29
N LYS A 51 0.42 9.05 0.17
CA LYS A 51 0.30 10.30 -0.60
C LYS A 51 -1.08 10.42 -1.23
N ASP A 52 -1.63 9.32 -1.74
CA ASP A 52 -2.97 9.30 -2.33
C ASP A 52 -4.04 9.65 -1.28
N MET A 53 -3.89 9.14 -0.05
CA MET A 53 -4.75 9.52 1.08
C MET A 53 -4.63 10.99 1.46
N LEU A 54 -3.42 11.56 1.43
CA LEU A 54 -3.19 12.96 1.75
C LEU A 54 -3.89 13.88 0.74
N VAL A 55 -3.83 13.53 -0.55
CA VAL A 55 -4.51 14.27 -1.62
C VAL A 55 -6.03 14.24 -1.43
N LEU A 56 -6.60 13.07 -1.15
CA LEU A 56 -8.04 12.95 -0.89
C LEU A 56 -8.47 13.76 0.33
N LYS A 57 -7.71 13.71 1.42
CA LYS A 57 -7.96 14.52 2.61
C LYS A 57 -7.99 16.01 2.30
N GLN A 58 -6.99 16.50 1.55
CA GLN A 58 -6.92 17.90 1.16
C GLN A 58 -8.08 18.32 0.25
N GLN A 59 -8.52 17.44 -0.65
CA GLN A 59 -9.70 17.69 -1.48
C GLN A 59 -10.99 17.78 -0.65
N ILE A 60 -11.14 16.95 0.38
CA ILE A 60 -12.29 17.00 1.30
C ILE A 60 -12.27 18.32 2.09
N GLU A 61 -11.14 18.71 2.67
CA GLU A 61 -11.01 19.98 3.39
C GLU A 61 -11.37 21.17 2.49
N GLN A 62 -10.93 21.15 1.23
CA GLN A 62 -11.29 22.21 0.27
C GLN A 62 -12.78 22.20 -0.07
N LEU A 63 -13.41 21.03 -0.19
CA LEU A 63 -14.84 20.92 -0.41
C LEU A 63 -15.64 21.47 0.76
N GLU A 64 -15.24 21.18 2.01
CA GLU A 64 -15.88 21.71 3.22
C GLU A 64 -15.85 23.25 3.25
N ILE A 65 -14.69 23.84 2.92
CA ILE A 65 -14.55 25.29 2.81
C ILE A 65 -15.48 25.84 1.72
N THR A 66 -15.49 25.19 0.55
CA THR A 66 -16.29 25.62 -0.60
C THR A 66 -17.79 25.60 -0.28
N ILE A 67 -18.28 24.51 0.31
CA ILE A 67 -19.68 24.37 0.73
C ILE A 67 -20.05 25.44 1.75
N SER A 68 -19.19 25.67 2.74
CA SER A 68 -19.43 26.69 3.77
C SER A 68 -19.59 28.08 3.18
N GLN A 69 -18.71 28.44 2.24
CA GLN A 69 -18.67 29.77 1.63
C GLN A 69 -19.76 30.00 0.57
N THR A 70 -20.06 28.99 -0.23
CA THR A 70 -20.92 29.15 -1.41
C THR A 70 -22.37 28.74 -1.17
N ILE A 71 -22.62 27.94 -0.12
CA ILE A 71 -23.95 27.40 0.17
C ILE A 71 -24.38 27.80 1.58
N ALA A 72 -23.67 27.36 2.61
CA ALA A 72 -24.15 27.49 4.00
C ALA A 72 -24.29 28.95 4.45
N LEU A 73 -23.23 29.76 4.29
CA LEU A 73 -23.26 31.18 4.69
C LEU A 73 -24.26 32.00 3.86
N PRO A 74 -24.32 31.87 2.52
CA PRO A 74 -25.35 32.55 1.73
C PRO A 74 -26.77 32.15 2.10
N LEU A 75 -27.05 30.86 2.33
CA LEU A 75 -28.37 30.40 2.77
C LEU A 75 -28.76 31.03 4.11
N GLN A 76 -27.86 31.01 5.09
CA GLN A 76 -28.10 31.65 6.39
C GLN A 76 -28.39 33.15 6.23
N ASN A 77 -27.66 33.85 5.36
CA ASN A 77 -27.92 35.26 5.07
C ASN A 77 -29.31 35.45 4.45
N HIS A 78 -29.67 34.61 3.48
CA HIS A 78 -30.97 34.66 2.82
C HIS A 78 -32.12 34.37 3.79
N GLU A 79 -31.98 33.36 4.66
CA GLU A 79 -32.95 33.06 5.72
C GLU A 79 -33.17 34.27 6.65
N GLN A 80 -32.10 34.91 7.11
CA GLN A 80 -32.20 36.12 7.92
C GLN A 80 -32.91 37.27 7.19
N ARG A 81 -32.64 37.44 5.89
CA ARG A 81 -33.31 38.45 5.07
C ARG A 81 -34.79 38.13 4.89
N LEU A 82 -35.15 36.86 4.66
CA LEU A 82 -36.53 36.40 4.56
C LEU A 82 -37.29 36.65 5.86
N THR A 83 -36.73 36.27 7.01
CA THR A 83 -37.36 36.53 8.33
C THR A 83 -37.65 38.02 8.55
N ARG A 84 -36.73 38.92 8.14
CA ARG A 84 -36.96 40.37 8.22
C ARG A 84 -38.10 40.83 7.33
N ILE A 85 -38.20 40.29 6.12
CA ILE A 85 -39.25 40.62 5.16
C ILE A 85 -40.61 40.11 5.65
N GLU A 86 -40.68 38.85 6.10
CA GLU A 86 -41.90 38.24 6.64
C GLU A 86 -42.45 39.06 7.81
N LYS A 87 -41.57 39.47 8.74
CA LYS A 87 -41.96 40.35 9.86
C LYS A 87 -42.51 41.69 9.39
N HIS A 88 -41.91 42.30 8.37
CA HIS A 88 -42.37 43.60 7.84
C HIS A 88 -43.74 43.49 7.15
N LEU A 89 -44.00 42.36 6.50
CA LEU A 89 -45.26 42.08 5.78
C LEU A 89 -46.34 41.44 6.67
N ALA A 90 -46.06 41.23 7.96
CA ALA A 90 -46.93 40.49 8.90
C ALA A 90 -47.32 39.09 8.38
N LEU A 91 -46.44 38.46 7.60
CA LEU A 91 -46.62 37.10 7.13
C LEU A 91 -46.20 36.12 8.23
N THR A 92 -46.91 35.00 8.36
CA THR A 92 -46.46 33.89 9.22
C THR A 92 -45.34 33.12 8.51
N PRO A 93 -44.27 32.71 9.20
CA PRO A 93 -43.17 31.96 8.58
C PRO A 93 -43.70 30.67 7.94
N ALA A 94 -43.21 30.35 6.73
CA ALA A 94 -43.50 29.07 6.11
C ALA A 94 -42.81 27.95 6.91
N SER A 95 -43.59 26.97 7.38
CA SER A 95 -43.11 25.81 8.16
C SER A 95 -42.29 24.85 7.31
#